data_AF-A0A3D0MPZ3-F1
#
_entry.id   AF-A0A3D0MPZ3-F1
#
_cell.length_a   1.000
_cell.length_b   1.000
_cell.length_c   1.000
_cell.angle_alpha   90.00
_cell.angle_beta   90.00
_cell.angle_gamma   90.00
#
_symmetry.space_group_name_H-M   'P 1'
#
loop_
_entity.id
_entity.type
_entity.pdbx_description
1 polymer ?
#
loop_
_entity_poly.entity_id
_entity_poly.type
_entity_poly.pdbx_seq_one_letter_code
_entity_poly.pdbx_strand_id
1 'polypeptide(L)' 'MFKEMRRKDRELSNKEALALLELGNYMVFSTLSQDGYSYGVPLHYVFINNTIYFHCAMEGHKLENVAH' A
#
# COMPACT_ATOMS: atom_id res chain seq x y z
N MET A 1 -17.57 -8.50 -2.33
CA MET A 1 -17.07 -8.32 -3.71
C MET A 1 -16.65 -6.87 -3.86
N PHE A 2 -15.44 -6.60 -4.34
CA PHE A 2 -14.98 -5.22 -4.53
C PHE A 2 -15.85 -4.52 -5.59
N LYS A 3 -16.17 -3.25 -5.37
CA LYS A 3 -16.90 -2.44 -6.34
C LYS A 3 -15.99 -2.14 -7.53
N GLU A 4 -16.50 -2.32 -8.74
CA GLU A 4 -15.75 -1.97 -9.94
C GLU A 4 -15.38 -0.49 -9.99
N MET A 5 -14.22 -0.18 -10.61
CA MET A 5 -13.80 1.19 -10.82
C MET A 5 -14.82 1.94 -11.66
N ARG A 6 -15.32 3.08 -11.15
CA ARG A 6 -16.30 3.92 -11.85
C ARG A 6 -15.81 4.38 -13.23
N ARG A 7 -14.50 4.61 -13.36
CA ARG A 7 -13.83 5.12 -14.54
C ARG A 7 -13.00 4.04 -15.22
N LYS A 8 -13.67 3.20 -16.00
CA LYS A 8 -13.06 2.11 -16.77
C LYS A 8 -12.02 2.60 -17.78
N ASP A 9 -12.18 3.82 -18.30
CA ASP A 9 -11.23 4.48 -19.18
C ASP A 9 -9.88 4.83 -18.52
N ARG A 10 -9.81 4.79 -17.17
CA ARG A 10 -8.58 5.01 -16.38
C ARG A 10 -8.10 3.77 -15.63
N GLU A 11 -8.75 2.63 -15.84
CA GLU A 11 -8.36 1.39 -15.18
C GLU A 11 -7.08 0.87 -15.82
N LEU A 12 -6.05 0.58 -15.02
CA LEU A 12 -4.83 -0.05 -15.50
C LEU A 12 -5.01 -1.55 -15.59
N SER A 13 -4.39 -2.18 -16.58
CA SER A 13 -4.22 -3.63 -16.57
C SER A 13 -3.32 -4.06 -15.41
N ASN A 14 -3.46 -5.31 -14.95
CA ASN A 14 -2.58 -5.87 -13.92
C ASN A 14 -1.10 -5.76 -14.30
N LYS A 15 -0.76 -5.93 -15.58
CA LYS A 15 0.62 -5.82 -16.07
C LYS A 15 1.17 -4.39 -15.89
N GLU A 16 0.38 -3.38 -16.24
CA GLU A 16 0.78 -1.98 -16.08
C GLU A 16 0.91 -1.61 -14.60
N ALA A 17 -0.01 -2.07 -13.76
CA ALA A 17 0.05 -1.84 -12.31
C ALA A 17 1.31 -2.46 -11.68
N LEU A 18 1.67 -3.69 -12.05
CA LEU A 18 2.88 -4.35 -11.56
C LEU A 18 4.15 -3.63 -12.05
N ALA A 19 4.19 -3.18 -13.31
CA ALA A 19 5.31 -2.40 -13.83
C ALA A 19 5.50 -1.07 -13.07
N LEU A 20 4.41 -0.42 -12.64
CA LEU A 20 4.50 0.77 -11.79
C LEU A 20 5.10 0.46 -10.42
N LEU A 21 4.78 -0.72 -9.85
CA LEU A 21 5.37 -1.15 -8.58
C LEU A 21 6.86 -1.50 -8.71
N GLU A 22 7.28 -2.06 -9.83
CA GLU A 22 8.69 -2.35 -10.12
C GLU A 22 9.54 -1.08 -10.28
N LEU A 23 8.96 -0.01 -10.85
CA LEU A 23 9.64 1.26 -11.10
C LEU A 23 9.55 2.25 -9.92
N GLY A 24 8.55 2.08 -9.05
CA GLY A 24 8.31 2.98 -7.94
C GLY A 24 9.27 2.75 -6.77
N ASN A 25 9.54 3.80 -6.00
CA ASN A 25 10.43 3.75 -4.84
C ASN A 25 9.82 4.32 -3.56
N TYR A 26 8.58 4.83 -3.60
CA TYR A 26 7.84 5.28 -2.43
C TYR A 26 6.33 5.03 -2.57
N MET A 27 5.67 4.80 -1.45
CA MET A 27 4.23 4.63 -1.35
C MET A 27 3.70 5.39 -0.14
N VAL A 28 2.39 5.64 -0.11
CA VAL A 28 1.70 6.04 1.11
C VAL A 28 1.08 4.80 1.72
N PHE A 29 1.59 4.36 2.87
CA PHE A 29 1.04 3.25 3.62
C PHE A 29 -0.10 3.74 4.50
N SER A 30 -1.33 3.47 4.05
CA SER A 30 -2.57 3.89 4.71
C SER A 30 -3.17 2.72 5.50
N THR A 31 -3.36 2.93 6.79
CA THR A 31 -3.93 1.96 7.73
C THR A 31 -5.08 2.59 8.51
N LEU A 32 -5.87 1.76 9.18
CA LEU A 32 -6.90 2.20 10.11
C LEU A 32 -6.36 2.02 11.53
N SER A 33 -6.43 3.08 12.33
CA SER A 33 -6.05 3.02 13.74
C SER A 33 -7.16 2.38 14.58
N GLN A 34 -6.82 1.91 15.78
CA GLN A 34 -7.78 1.26 16.70
C GLN A 34 -8.99 2.14 17.03
N ASP A 35 -8.79 3.46 17.07
CA ASP A 35 -9.80 4.47 17.33
C ASP A 35 -10.62 4.84 16.08
N GLY A 36 -10.39 4.16 14.95
CA GLY A 36 -11.08 4.38 13.68
C GLY A 36 -10.53 5.54 12.84
N TYR A 37 -9.44 6.18 13.27
CA TYR A 37 -8.81 7.25 12.49
C TYR A 37 -7.85 6.70 11.44
N SER A 38 -7.88 7.28 10.23
CA SER A 38 -6.96 6.93 9.15
C SER A 38 -5.54 7.38 9.48
N TYR A 39 -4.58 6.49 9.29
CA TYR A 39 -3.14 6.78 9.45
C TYR A 39 -2.41 6.50 8.14
N GLY A 40 -1.93 7.56 7.48
CA GLY A 40 -1.21 7.49 6.21
C GLY A 40 0.22 8.00 6.36
N VAL A 41 1.21 7.16 6.05
CA VAL A 41 2.63 7.52 6.14
C VAL A 41 3.36 7.27 4.82
N PRO A 42 4.09 8.25 4.25
CA PRO A 42 4.95 7.99 3.11
C PRO A 42 6.17 7.16 3.54
N LEU A 43 6.48 6.11 2.79
CA LEU A 43 7.65 5.28 3.02
C LEU A 43 8.25 4.77 1.73
N HIS A 44 9.54 4.47 1.76
CA HIS A 44 10.22 3.78 0.67
C HIS A 44 9.88 2.29 0.70
N TYR A 45 9.73 1.70 -0.49
CA TYR A 45 9.46 0.27 -0.64
C TYR A 45 10.31 -0.35 -1.74
N VAL A 46 10.36 -1.68 -1.74
CA VAL A 46 10.83 -2.49 -2.87
C VAL A 46 9.78 -3.54 -3.20
N PHE A 47 9.60 -3.83 -4.49
CA PHE A 47 8.67 -4.84 -4.98
C PHE A 47 9.45 -6.03 -5.55
N ILE A 48 9.25 -7.21 -4.95
CA ILE A 48 9.97 -8.45 -5.32
C ILE A 48 8.98 -9.61 -5.25
N ASN A 49 8.95 -10.46 -6.28
CA ASN A 49 8.13 -11.68 -6.33
C ASN A 49 6.67 -11.45 -5.89
N ASN A 50 6.04 -10.42 -6.46
CA ASN A 50 4.66 -10.06 -6.18
C ASN A 50 4.37 -9.64 -4.72
N THR A 51 5.42 -9.19 -4.00
CA THR A 51 5.35 -8.77 -2.60
C THR A 51 6.02 -7.41 -2.43
N ILE A 52 5.38 -6.52 -1.67
CA ILE A 52 5.93 -5.22 -1.27
C ILE A 52 6.64 -5.39 0.07
N TYR A 53 7.89 -4.94 0.14
CA TYR A 53 8.69 -4.90 1.35
C TYR A 53 9.06 -3.46 1.68
N PHE A 54 9.10 -3.14 2.97
CA PHE A 54 9.59 -1.87 3.47
C PHE A 54 10.25 -2.05 4.83
N HIS A 55 11.14 -1.12 5.18
CA HIS A 55 11.79 -1.12 6.48
C HIS A 55 10.93 -0.42 7.54
N CYS A 56 10.92 -0.93 8.77
CA CYS A 56 10.31 -0.29 9.92
C CYS A 56 11.01 -0.64 11.24
N ALA A 57 10.77 0.17 12.27
CA ALA A 57 11.14 -0.15 13.65
C ALA A 57 10.33 -1.36 14.16
N MET A 58 10.76 -1.98 15.26
CA MET A 58 10.09 -3.14 15.86
C MET A 58 8.75 -2.79 16.57
N GLU A 59 8.49 -1.51 16.80
CA GLU A 59 7.28 -1.00 17.45
C GLU A 59 6.79 0.30 16.80
N GLY A 60 5.56 0.69 17.10
CA GLY A 60 4.96 1.97 16.74
C GLY A 60 3.66 1.86 15.95
N HIS A 61 3.01 3.01 15.77
CA HIS A 61 1.63 3.16 15.31
C HIS A 61 1.25 2.33 14.06
N LYS A 62 2.08 2.34 13.01
CA LYS A 62 1.78 1.53 11.80
C LYS A 62 1.80 0.02 12.04
N LEU A 63 2.64 -0.47 12.96
CA LEU A 63 2.70 -1.90 13.29
C LEU A 63 1.56 -2.27 14.23
N GLU A 64 1.25 -1.41 15.19
CA GLU A 64 0.05 -1.55 16.02
C GLU A 64 -1.19 -1.67 15.14
N ASN A 65 -1.35 -0.82 14.12
CA ASN A 65 -2.48 -0.87 13.19
C ASN A 65 -2.54 -2.17 12.36
N VAL A 66 -1.40 -2.80 12.04
CA VAL A 66 -1.33 -4.02 11.21
C VAL A 66 -1.43 -5.29 12.05
N ALA A 67 -1.14 -5.22 13.34
CA ALA A 67 -1.22 -6.36 14.27
C ALA A 67 -2.66 -6.76 14.65
N HIS A 68 -3.66 -6.02 14.18
CA HIS A 68 -5.08 -6.27 14.42
C HIS A 68 -5.70 -7.30 13.48
#